data_AF-A0A2H3L3V6-F1
#
_entry.id   AF-A0A2H3L3V6-F1
#
_cell.length_a   1.000
_cell.length_b   1.000
_cell.length_c   1.000
_cell.angle_alpha   90.00
_cell.angle_beta   90.00
_cell.angle_gamma   90.00
#
_symmetry.space_group_name_H-M   'P 1'
#
loop_
_entity.id
_entity.type
_entity.pdbx_description
1 polymer ?
#
loop_
_entity_poly.entity_id
_entity_poly.type
_entity_poly.pdbx_seq_one_letter_code
_entity_poly.pdbx_strand_id
1 'polypeptide(L)' 'MPKRTWQPKRIPRRRKHGFLSRMETKDGRAILRRRRIKGRYKLSVSDERRQVRRGHR' A
#
# COMPACT_ATOMS: atom_id res chain seq x y z
N MET A 1 20.04 8.95 20.87
CA MET A 1 19.93 7.99 19.75
C MET A 1 19.30 8.69 18.55
N PRO A 2 19.87 8.60 17.33
CA PRO A 2 19.33 9.27 16.15
C PRO A 2 18.02 8.64 15.67
N LYS A 3 17.20 9.45 14.99
CA LYS A 3 15.89 9.04 14.46
C LYS A 3 16.05 7.98 13.37
N ARG A 4 15.23 6.92 13.42
CA ARG A 4 15.25 5.83 12.43
C ARG A 4 14.62 6.27 11.10
N THR A 5 15.04 5.63 10.00
CA THR A 5 14.60 5.94 8.63
C THR A 5 13.10 5.69 8.40
N TRP A 6 12.55 4.66 9.05
CA TRP A 6 11.13 4.37 8.96
C TRP A 6 10.34 5.16 10.00
N GLN A 7 9.57 6.12 9.50
CA GLN A 7 8.62 6.91 10.28
C GLN A 7 7.21 6.64 9.72
N PRO A 8 6.47 5.66 10.28
CA PRO A 8 5.25 5.16 9.66
C PRO A 8 4.16 6.23 9.60
N LYS A 9 3.75 6.60 8.38
CA LYS A 9 2.58 7.45 8.14
C LYS A 9 1.65 6.79 7.13
N ARG A 10 0.36 6.67 7.49
CA ARG A 10 -0.64 5.95 6.69
C ARG A 10 -0.93 6.64 5.36
N ILE A 11 -1.06 7.97 5.35
CA ILE A 11 -1.42 8.73 4.15
C ILE A 11 -0.31 8.66 3.08
N PRO A 12 0.97 8.99 3.37
CA PRO A 12 2.03 8.90 2.37
C PRO A 12 2.25 7.48 1.87
N ARG A 13 2.16 6.47 2.75
CA ARG A 13 2.31 5.06 2.37
C ARG A 13 1.23 4.64 1.35
N ARG A 14 -0.04 5.04 1.57
CA ARG A 14 -1.14 4.73 0.64
C ARG A 14 -1.05 5.51 -0.67
N ARG A 15 -0.67 6.80 -0.62
CA ARG A 15 -0.51 7.61 -1.84
C ARG A 15 0.61 7.08 -2.73
N LYS A 16 1.75 6.69 -2.17
CA LYS A 16 2.93 6.23 -2.93
C LYS A 16 2.89 4.74 -3.32
N HIS A 17 2.24 3.89 -2.52
CA HIS A 17 2.32 2.43 -2.68
C HIS A 17 0.96 1.72 -2.70
N GLY A 18 -0.13 2.48 -2.70
CA GLY A 18 -1.48 1.94 -2.84
C GLY A 18 -1.79 1.51 -4.26
N PHE A 19 -2.91 0.79 -4.40
CA PHE A 19 -3.36 0.23 -5.67
C PHE A 19 -3.51 1.28 -6.79
N LEU A 20 -4.14 2.42 -6.49
CA LEU A 20 -4.39 3.48 -7.49
C LEU A 20 -3.09 4.03 -8.08
N SER A 21 -2.09 4.33 -7.25
CA SER A 21 -0.76 4.78 -7.71
C SER A 21 -0.04 3.72 -8.56
N ARG A 22 -0.27 2.44 -8.30
CA ARG A 22 0.23 1.36 -9.16
C ARG A 22 -0.54 1.29 -10.49
N MET A 23 -1.81 1.61 -10.53
CA MET A 23 -2.60 1.59 -11.77
C MET A 23 -2.32 2.77 -12.70
N GLU A 24 -1.93 3.92 -12.14
CA GLU A 24 -1.66 5.17 -12.87
C GLU A 24 -0.55 5.02 -13.93
N THR A 25 0.53 4.31 -13.60
CA THR A 25 1.70 4.16 -14.48
C THR A 25 1.68 2.84 -15.24
N LYS A 26 2.34 2.78 -16.42
CA LYS A 26 2.53 1.53 -17.17
C LYS A 26 3.31 0.50 -16.35
N ASP A 27 4.38 0.93 -15.69
CA ASP A 27 5.23 0.04 -14.89
C ASP A 27 4.54 -0.45 -13.62
N GLY A 28 3.75 0.41 -12.98
CA GLY A 28 2.94 0.01 -11.85
C GLY A 28 1.92 -1.09 -12.20
N ARG A 29 1.28 -1.00 -13.37
CA ARG A 29 0.38 -2.04 -13.89
C ARG A 29 1.13 -3.35 -14.14
N ALA A 30 2.35 -3.29 -14.68
CA ALA A 30 3.21 -4.46 -14.87
C ALA A 30 3.61 -5.12 -13.54
N ILE A 31 3.87 -4.33 -12.49
CA ILE A 31 4.11 -4.86 -11.14
C ILE A 31 2.88 -5.63 -10.64
N LEU A 32 1.67 -5.06 -10.76
CA LEU A 32 0.45 -5.74 -10.33
C LEU A 32 0.22 -7.04 -11.11
N ARG A 33 0.45 -7.05 -12.42
CA ARG A 33 0.38 -8.26 -13.26
C ARG A 33 1.33 -9.35 -12.74
N ARG A 34 2.60 -9.03 -12.49
CA ARG A 34 3.57 -9.99 -11.94
C ARG A 34 3.15 -10.52 -10.56
N ARG A 35 2.60 -9.67 -9.70
CA ARG A 35 2.14 -10.08 -8.37
C ARG A 35 0.92 -11.01 -8.44
N ARG A 36 0.01 -10.79 -9.39
CA ARG A 36 -1.15 -11.66 -9.66
C ARG A 36 -0.71 -13.02 -10.19
N ILE A 37 0.17 -13.04 -11.19
CA ILE A 37 0.73 -14.29 -11.75
C ILE A 37 1.42 -15.12 -10.67
N LYS A 38 2.16 -14.47 -9.78
CA LYS A 38 2.79 -15.14 -8.63
C LYS A 38 1.79 -15.62 -7.56
N GLY A 39 0.52 -15.25 -7.64
CA GLY A 39 -0.49 -15.64 -6.64
C GLY A 39 -0.31 -14.98 -5.28
N ARG A 40 0.25 -13.76 -5.21
CA ARG A 40 0.42 -13.08 -3.92
C ARG A 40 -0.93 -12.74 -3.29
N TYR A 41 -1.17 -13.21 -2.06
CA TYR A 41 -2.38 -12.91 -1.28
C TYR A 41 -2.65 -11.40 -1.12
N LYS A 42 -1.59 -10.58 -1.04
CA LYS A 42 -1.68 -9.12 -1.03
C LYS A 42 -0.93 -8.54 -2.22
N LEU A 43 -1.61 -7.73 -3.03
CA LEU A 43 -1.08 -7.08 -4.22
C LEU A 43 -0.53 -5.68 -3.92
N SER A 44 -1.12 -4.94 -2.98
CA SER A 44 -0.69 -3.59 -2.61
C SER A 44 -0.92 -3.28 -1.13
N VAL A 45 -0.44 -2.11 -0.68
CA VAL A 45 -0.72 -1.61 0.68
C VAL A 45 -2.22 -1.40 0.92
N SER A 46 -3.01 -1.20 -0.14
CA SER A 46 -4.46 -1.01 -0.01
C SER A 46 -5.21 -2.24 0.49
N ASP A 47 -4.60 -3.43 0.43
CA ASP A 47 -5.22 -4.68 0.88
C ASP A 47 -5.09 -4.87 2.41
N GLU A 48 -4.30 -4.01 3.07
CA GLU A 48 -4.19 -3.99 4.53
C GLU A 48 -5.52 -3.52 5.15
N ARG A 49 -6.06 -4.28 6.12
CA ARG A 49 -7.29 -3.90 6.83
C ARG A 49 -7.15 -2.48 7.38
N ARG A 50 -8.03 -1.57 6.97
CA ARG A 50 -8.13 -0.26 7.62
C ARG A 50 -8.57 -0.55 9.05
N GLN A 51 -7.76 -0.19 10.05
CA GLN A 51 -8.26 -0.06 11.42
C GLN A 51 -9.50 0.84 11.33
N VAL A 52 -10.67 0.23 11.51
CA VAL A 52 -11.91 0.95 11.76
C VAL A 52 -11.59 1.74 13.01
N ARG A 53 -11.55 3.07 12.91
CA ARG A 53 -11.65 3.88 14.12
C ARG A 53 -13.00 3.48 14.69
N ARG A 54 -13.04 2.56 15.65
CA ARG A 54 -14.22 2.36 16.48
C ARG A 54 -14.50 3.75 17.02
N GLY A 55 -15.55 4.37 16.49
CA GLY A 55 -15.94 5.70 16.96
C GLY A 55 -16.23 5.53 18.44
N HIS A 56 -15.48 6.24 19.28
CA HIS A 56 -16.07 6.75 20.50
C HIS A 56 -17.12 7.77 20.04
N ARG A 57 -18.33 7.27 19.82
CA ARG A 57 -19.46 7.95 20.43
C ARG A 57 -19.49 7.51 21.89
#